data_AF-A0A1Z8QC13-F1
#
_entry.id   AF-A0A1Z8QC13-F1
#
_cell.length_a   1.000
_cell.length_b   1.000
_cell.length_c   1.000
_cell.angle_alpha   90.00
_cell.angle_beta   90.00
_cell.angle_gamma   90.00
#
_symmetry.space_group_name_H-M   'P 1'
#
loop_
_entity.id
_entity.type
_entity.pdbx_description
1 polymer ?
#
loop_
_entity_poly.entity_id
_entity_poly.type
_entity_poly.pdbx_seq_one_letter_code
_entity_poly.pdbx_strand_id
1 'polypeptide(L)'
;MGDCVNILWKNGFGNQLFQYSYGRILAEQMKCTLTYSGTIDRWEGTSLIDVGFLTDSDIKRHKGENVKVNIDYNKEQAVELENPYNYINHLDKIRSWFPKVDKTNTDDLMVHVRVGDNGSNIYTPFEWYKKAIEDNNIEFDKIYIVTDTPDDNTVDELKSYYNANLVSDVNVTTIGDRKKYKSNVLNDFNFMRKFDKILFSNSTFPWWASLLSDATQIWFNKEWQPNHYNGMIKLGETNYKSWNGIIPIPLRRN
;
A
#
# COMPACT_ATOMS: atom_id res chain seq x y z
N MET A 1 -6.67 -22.15 27.22
CA MET A 1 -6.72 -21.06 26.23
C MET A 1 -5.79 -21.43 25.09
N GLY A 2 -6.18 -21.19 23.83
CA GLY A 2 -5.28 -21.41 22.69
C GLY A 2 -4.18 -20.35 22.64
N ASP A 3 -3.08 -20.64 21.96
CA ASP A 3 -2.04 -19.66 21.66
C ASP A 3 -2.46 -18.80 20.44
N CYS A 4 -2.01 -17.54 20.37
CA CYS A 4 -2.26 -16.68 19.22
C CYS A 4 -1.09 -15.76 18.83
N VAL A 5 -1.13 -15.32 17.57
CA VAL A 5 -0.48 -14.08 17.12
C VAL A 5 -1.56 -13.01 17.13
N ASN A 6 -1.32 -11.92 17.86
CA ASN A 6 -2.28 -10.83 18.00
C ASN A 6 -1.82 -9.59 17.25
N ILE A 7 -2.71 -8.97 16.48
CA ILE A 7 -2.48 -7.69 15.79
C ILE A 7 -3.15 -6.55 16.55
N LEU A 8 -2.40 -5.48 16.81
CA LEU A 8 -2.91 -4.20 17.27
C LEU A 8 -3.01 -3.24 16.08
N TRP A 9 -4.21 -3.10 15.51
CA TRP A 9 -4.41 -2.29 14.30
C TRP A 9 -3.95 -0.85 14.49
N LYS A 10 -2.99 -0.45 13.66
CA LYS A 10 -2.47 0.93 13.61
C LYS A 10 -2.25 1.41 12.18
N ASN A 11 -2.15 2.73 12.03
CA ASN A 11 -1.84 3.45 10.80
C ASN A 11 -2.86 3.25 9.67
N GLY A 12 -2.47 3.61 8.45
CA GLY A 12 -3.34 3.61 7.28
C GLY A 12 -3.57 2.23 6.69
N PHE A 13 -4.44 2.16 5.69
CA PHE A 13 -4.87 0.94 5.02
C PHE A 13 -3.68 0.04 4.58
N GLY A 14 -2.68 0.60 3.89
CA GLY A 14 -1.49 -0.15 3.47
C GLY A 14 -0.64 -0.68 4.63
N ASN A 15 -0.52 0.07 5.73
CA ASN A 15 0.22 -0.39 6.91
C ASN A 15 -0.48 -1.55 7.62
N GLN A 16 -1.82 -1.55 7.62
CA GLN A 16 -2.61 -2.65 8.18
C GLN A 16 -2.50 -3.91 7.34
N LEU A 17 -2.35 -3.82 6.02
CA LEU A 17 -2.09 -4.99 5.18
C LEU A 17 -0.75 -5.68 5.50
N PHE A 18 0.28 -4.92 5.88
CA PHE A 18 1.53 -5.50 6.41
C PHE A 18 1.28 -6.22 7.73
N GLN A 19 0.58 -5.60 8.68
CA GLN A 19 0.26 -6.23 9.98
C GLN A 19 -0.48 -7.55 9.79
N TYR A 20 -1.52 -7.53 8.96
CA TYR A 20 -2.34 -8.70 8.66
C TYR A 20 -1.52 -9.81 8.01
N SER A 21 -0.83 -9.50 6.90
CA SER A 21 -0.14 -10.50 6.11
C SER A 21 1.01 -11.14 6.90
N TYR A 22 1.80 -10.31 7.60
CA TYR A 22 2.88 -10.82 8.43
C TYR A 22 2.36 -11.63 9.62
N GLY A 23 1.31 -11.13 10.30
CA GLY A 23 0.67 -11.86 11.39
C GLY A 23 0.12 -13.21 10.96
N ARG A 24 -0.49 -13.28 9.78
CA ARG A 24 -1.01 -14.53 9.21
C ARG A 24 0.11 -15.52 8.89
N ILE A 25 1.23 -15.06 8.31
CA ILE A 25 2.43 -15.89 8.10
C ILE A 25 2.90 -16.50 9.42
N LEU A 26 3.08 -15.66 10.45
CA LEU A 26 3.56 -16.11 11.76
C LEU A 26 2.57 -17.08 12.42
N ALA A 27 1.27 -16.79 12.37
CA ALA A 27 0.24 -17.64 12.96
C ALA A 27 0.26 -19.05 12.35
N GLU A 28 0.41 -19.14 11.03
CA GLU A 28 0.52 -20.41 10.33
C GLU A 28 1.82 -21.17 10.67
N GLN A 29 2.96 -20.48 10.71
CA GLN A 29 4.25 -21.08 11.09
C GLN A 29 4.25 -21.61 12.53
N MET A 30 3.63 -20.86 13.45
CA MET A 30 3.52 -21.20 14.86
C MET A 30 2.35 -22.15 15.16
N LYS A 31 1.53 -22.47 14.15
CA LYS A 31 0.30 -23.30 14.28
C LYS A 31 -0.65 -22.78 15.36
N CYS A 32 -0.85 -21.46 15.39
CA CYS A 32 -1.70 -20.79 16.37
C CYS A 32 -2.77 -19.93 15.67
N THR A 33 -3.72 -19.37 16.43
CA THR A 33 -4.77 -18.54 15.83
C THR A 33 -4.28 -17.13 15.55
N LEU A 34 -4.70 -16.54 14.44
CA LEU A 34 -4.54 -15.10 14.21
C LEU A 34 -5.69 -14.34 14.87
N THR A 35 -5.36 -13.40 15.76
CA THR A 35 -6.33 -12.54 16.43
C THR A 35 -6.01 -11.06 16.22
N TYR A 36 -7.00 -10.20 16.46
CA TYR A 36 -6.78 -8.76 16.55
C TYR A 36 -7.33 -8.20 17.87
N SER A 37 -6.70 -7.13 18.35
CA SER A 37 -7.21 -6.27 19.41
C SER A 37 -7.03 -4.80 19.04
N GLY A 38 -7.88 -3.96 19.61
CA GLY A 38 -7.91 -2.53 19.30
C GLY A 38 -8.65 -2.22 18.00
N THR A 39 -9.85 -1.67 18.13
CA THR A 39 -10.45 -0.78 17.10
C THR A 39 -11.24 0.40 17.70
N ILE A 40 -11.34 0.56 19.04
CA ILE A 40 -12.37 1.46 19.61
C ILE A 40 -11.87 2.47 20.67
N ASP A 41 -10.86 2.19 21.51
CA ASP A 41 -10.65 3.09 22.68
C ASP A 41 -9.38 3.95 22.71
N ARG A 42 -8.34 3.68 21.91
CA ARG A 42 -7.09 4.48 21.95
C ARG A 42 -6.41 4.77 20.60
N TRP A 43 -7.07 4.44 19.50
CA TRP A 43 -6.65 4.86 18.16
C TRP A 43 -7.88 4.87 17.25
N GLU A 44 -8.38 6.04 16.89
CA GLU A 44 -9.58 6.26 16.06
C GLU A 44 -9.33 5.95 14.55
N GLY A 45 -8.54 4.92 14.25
CA GLY A 45 -8.28 4.49 12.87
C GLY A 45 -9.41 3.62 12.33
N THR A 46 -9.61 3.63 11.01
CA THR A 46 -10.52 2.69 10.34
C THR A 46 -9.76 1.40 10.04
N SER A 47 -10.19 0.28 10.61
CA SER A 47 -9.54 -1.02 10.39
C SER A 47 -9.88 -1.63 9.03
N LEU A 48 -9.12 -2.64 8.58
CA LEU A 48 -9.45 -3.45 7.40
C LEU A 48 -10.83 -4.15 7.51
N ILE A 49 -11.33 -4.36 8.73
CA ILE A 49 -12.69 -4.86 8.98
C ILE A 49 -13.71 -3.72 8.82
N ASP A 50 -13.43 -2.53 9.35
CA ASP A 50 -14.35 -1.38 9.29
C ASP A 50 -14.57 -0.84 7.87
N VAL A 51 -13.57 -0.99 6.99
CA VAL A 51 -13.67 -0.72 5.55
C VAL A 51 -14.34 -1.86 4.78
N GLY A 52 -14.55 -3.02 5.39
CA GLY A 52 -15.15 -4.20 4.75
C GLY A 52 -14.21 -4.98 3.83
N PHE A 53 -12.89 -4.81 3.97
CA PHE A 53 -11.90 -5.55 3.17
C PHE A 53 -11.59 -6.93 3.74
N LEU A 54 -11.66 -7.06 5.07
CA LEU A 54 -11.58 -8.31 5.81
C LEU A 54 -12.84 -8.52 6.65
N THR A 55 -13.07 -9.75 7.07
CA THR A 55 -14.21 -10.17 7.90
C THR A 55 -13.74 -10.91 9.16
N ASP A 56 -14.65 -11.14 10.11
CA ASP A 56 -14.33 -11.92 11.32
C ASP A 56 -14.00 -13.41 11.03
N SER A 57 -14.27 -13.91 9.82
CA SER A 57 -13.78 -15.22 9.38
C SER A 57 -12.30 -15.21 8.97
N ASP A 58 -11.78 -14.06 8.58
CA ASP A 58 -10.37 -13.89 8.19
C ASP A 58 -9.46 -13.73 9.40
N ILE A 59 -9.94 -13.01 10.42
CA ILE A 59 -9.23 -12.74 11.66
C ILE A 59 -10.19 -12.58 12.82
N LYS A 60 -9.89 -13.21 13.97
CA LYS A 60 -10.80 -13.23 15.12
C LYS A 60 -10.50 -12.10 16.08
N ARG A 61 -11.53 -11.51 16.69
CA ARG A 61 -11.33 -10.62 17.84
C ARG A 61 -10.71 -11.42 18.99
N HIS A 62 -9.67 -10.88 19.61
CA HIS A 62 -8.99 -11.46 20.76
C HIS A 62 -9.94 -11.56 21.97
N LYS A 63 -9.98 -12.73 22.62
CA LYS A 63 -10.88 -13.05 23.76
C LYS A 63 -10.14 -13.60 24.98
N GLY A 64 -8.83 -13.37 25.07
CA GLY A 64 -7.98 -13.87 26.16
C GLY A 64 -7.18 -15.13 25.81
N GLU A 65 -6.93 -15.37 24.53
CA GLU A 65 -5.89 -16.32 24.09
C GLU A 65 -4.52 -15.96 24.68
N ASN A 66 -3.60 -16.94 24.72
CA ASN A 66 -2.23 -16.66 25.15
C ASN A 66 -1.44 -16.05 23.99
N VAL A 67 -1.14 -14.75 24.09
CA VAL A 67 -0.44 -14.01 23.03
C VAL A 67 1.04 -14.42 22.98
N LYS A 68 1.44 -15.14 21.93
CA LYS A 68 2.84 -15.52 21.68
C LYS A 68 3.62 -14.41 21.00
N VAL A 69 2.98 -13.72 20.06
CA VAL A 69 3.53 -12.57 19.35
C VAL A 69 2.47 -11.49 19.31
N ASN A 70 2.87 -10.27 19.62
CA ASN A 70 2.03 -9.10 19.51
C ASN A 70 2.60 -8.17 18.44
N ILE A 71 1.87 -8.00 17.34
CA ILE A 71 2.21 -7.09 16.26
C ILE A 71 1.62 -5.73 16.62
N ASP A 72 2.49 -4.79 16.91
CA ASP A 72 2.22 -3.41 17.24
C ASP A 72 3.02 -2.48 16.31
N TYR A 73 2.40 -1.98 15.25
CA TYR A 73 3.06 -1.18 14.21
C TYR A 73 3.59 0.15 14.75
N ASN A 74 4.78 0.09 15.33
CA ASN A 74 5.59 1.20 15.80
C ASN A 74 6.80 1.38 14.88
N LYS A 75 7.65 2.37 15.15
CA LYS A 75 8.83 2.66 14.31
C LYS A 75 9.78 1.46 14.16
N GLU A 76 9.95 0.65 15.20
CA GLU A 76 10.84 -0.51 15.18
C GLU A 76 10.23 -1.63 14.33
N GLN A 77 8.99 -2.01 14.61
CA GLN A 77 8.31 -3.06 13.85
C GLN A 77 8.00 -2.66 12.41
N ALA A 78 7.85 -1.37 12.10
CA ALA A 78 7.67 -0.91 10.73
C ALA A 78 8.84 -1.32 9.81
N VAL A 79 10.08 -1.35 10.32
CA VAL A 79 11.25 -1.81 9.54
C VAL A 79 11.15 -3.28 9.17
N GLU A 80 10.64 -4.11 10.08
CA GLU A 80 10.42 -5.54 9.84
C GLU A 80 9.19 -5.77 8.95
N LEU A 81 8.09 -5.07 9.23
CA LEU A 81 6.82 -5.22 8.52
C LEU A 81 6.92 -4.69 7.09
N GLU A 82 7.60 -3.58 6.85
CA GLU A 82 7.83 -3.02 5.51
C GLU A 82 9.13 -3.55 4.85
N ASN A 83 9.44 -4.83 5.11
CA ASN A 83 10.56 -5.53 4.48
C ASN A 83 10.05 -6.55 3.45
N PRO A 84 10.28 -6.35 2.13
CA PRO A 84 9.74 -7.23 1.09
C PRO A 84 10.24 -8.67 1.20
N TYR A 85 11.42 -8.92 1.76
CA TYR A 85 11.95 -10.28 1.89
C TYR A 85 11.12 -11.17 2.81
N ASN A 86 10.32 -10.58 3.72
CA ASN A 86 9.41 -11.32 4.58
C ASN A 86 8.21 -11.91 3.84
N TYR A 87 7.94 -11.46 2.61
CA TYR A 87 6.75 -11.83 1.85
C TYR A 87 7.04 -12.59 0.55
N ILE A 88 8.27 -12.52 0.04
CA ILE A 88 8.65 -13.06 -1.28
C ILE A 88 8.31 -14.55 -1.47
N ASN A 89 8.45 -15.36 -0.41
CA ASN A 89 8.15 -16.79 -0.45
C ASN A 89 6.66 -17.11 -0.19
N HIS A 90 5.83 -16.08 -0.03
CA HIS A 90 4.44 -16.20 0.37
C HIS A 90 3.47 -15.47 -0.57
N LEU A 91 3.95 -14.86 -1.67
CA LEU A 91 3.14 -13.96 -2.52
C LEU A 91 1.82 -14.57 -3.00
N ASP A 92 1.84 -15.78 -3.56
CA ASP A 92 0.62 -16.45 -4.04
C ASP A 92 -0.35 -16.75 -2.90
N LYS A 93 0.19 -17.15 -1.75
CA LYS A 93 -0.60 -17.42 -0.55
C LYS A 93 -1.22 -16.14 -0.01
N ILE A 94 -0.45 -15.06 0.06
CA ILE A 94 -0.90 -13.73 0.48
C ILE A 94 -2.06 -13.28 -0.40
N ARG A 95 -1.92 -13.35 -1.74
CA ARG A 95 -2.99 -12.99 -2.68
C ARG A 95 -4.28 -13.78 -2.44
N SER A 96 -4.17 -15.06 -2.08
CA SER A 96 -5.33 -15.91 -1.79
C SER A 96 -6.10 -15.52 -0.51
N TRP A 97 -5.50 -14.71 0.36
CA TRP A 97 -6.14 -14.27 1.62
C TRP A 97 -7.06 -13.07 1.46
N PHE A 98 -7.06 -12.43 0.29
CA PHE A 98 -7.80 -11.21 0.05
C PHE A 98 -8.83 -11.40 -1.07
N PRO A 99 -9.90 -10.58 -1.10
CA PRO A 99 -10.88 -10.61 -2.17
C PRO A 99 -10.21 -10.43 -3.53
N LYS A 100 -10.47 -11.34 -4.47
CA LYS A 100 -9.93 -11.25 -5.83
C LYS A 100 -10.58 -10.07 -6.57
N VAL A 101 -9.76 -9.32 -7.30
CA VAL A 101 -10.20 -8.33 -8.29
C VAL A 101 -9.69 -8.83 -9.63
N ASP A 102 -10.58 -8.99 -10.60
CA ASP A 102 -10.17 -9.38 -11.94
C ASP A 102 -9.43 -8.22 -12.61
N LYS A 103 -8.28 -8.56 -13.20
CA LYS A 103 -7.47 -7.63 -13.99
C LYS A 103 -8.15 -7.44 -15.34
N THR A 104 -8.75 -6.28 -15.53
CA THR A 104 -9.53 -5.95 -16.73
C THR A 104 -8.88 -4.89 -17.60
N ASN A 105 -7.77 -4.28 -17.15
CA ASN A 105 -7.05 -3.25 -17.89
C ASN A 105 -5.60 -3.67 -18.12
N THR A 106 -5.28 -4.05 -19.36
CA THR A 106 -3.94 -4.52 -19.76
C THR A 106 -3.14 -3.48 -20.54
N ASP A 107 -3.81 -2.48 -21.10
CA ASP A 107 -3.21 -1.56 -22.07
C ASP A 107 -2.92 -0.18 -21.48
N ASP A 108 -3.77 0.30 -20.55
CA ASP A 108 -3.60 1.59 -19.89
C ASP A 108 -2.62 1.53 -18.71
N LEU A 109 -2.08 2.68 -18.34
CA LEU A 109 -1.20 2.86 -17.19
C LEU A 109 -1.98 3.45 -16.00
N MET A 110 -1.90 2.79 -14.85
CA MET A 110 -2.32 3.39 -13.58
C MET A 110 -1.13 4.10 -12.92
N VAL A 111 -1.33 5.37 -12.57
CA VAL A 111 -0.36 6.21 -11.86
C VAL A 111 -0.91 6.56 -10.47
N HIS A 112 -0.17 6.21 -9.42
CA HIS A 112 -0.49 6.65 -8.06
C HIS A 112 0.35 7.86 -7.62
N VAL A 113 -0.33 8.93 -7.21
CA VAL A 113 0.28 10.15 -6.67
C VAL A 113 0.00 10.25 -5.17
N ARG A 114 1.05 10.28 -4.36
CA ARG A 114 0.98 10.45 -2.89
C ARG A 114 1.38 11.87 -2.53
N VAL A 115 0.49 12.60 -1.87
CA VAL A 115 0.73 13.98 -1.44
C VAL A 115 0.56 14.14 0.07
N GLY A 116 -0.65 13.89 0.58
CA GLY A 116 -1.23 14.31 1.86
C GLY A 116 -0.32 14.39 3.10
N ASP A 117 -0.57 13.56 4.11
CA ASP A 117 0.02 13.67 5.46
C ASP A 117 1.53 13.37 5.55
N ASN A 118 2.18 13.05 4.43
CA ASN A 118 3.56 12.58 4.41
C ASN A 118 4.64 13.68 4.41
N GLY A 119 4.23 14.96 4.38
CA GLY A 119 5.15 16.10 4.38
C GLY A 119 6.11 16.13 3.17
N SER A 120 7.04 17.08 3.16
CA SER A 120 7.98 17.32 2.04
C SER A 120 9.00 16.21 1.80
N ASN A 121 9.08 15.19 2.68
CA ASN A 121 10.13 14.17 2.67
C ASN A 121 9.87 12.99 1.72
N ILE A 122 8.64 12.86 1.20
CA ILE A 122 8.19 11.70 0.40
C ILE A 122 7.51 12.16 -0.91
N TYR A 123 7.43 13.47 -1.14
CA TYR A 123 6.80 14.03 -2.33
C TYR A 123 7.54 13.62 -3.61
N THR A 124 6.79 13.05 -4.54
CA THR A 124 7.28 12.67 -5.88
C THR A 124 6.73 13.70 -6.87
N PRO A 125 7.56 14.60 -7.43
CA PRO A 125 7.09 15.65 -8.34
C PRO A 125 6.71 15.10 -9.71
N PHE A 126 5.91 15.84 -10.48
CA PHE A 126 5.58 15.54 -11.87
C PHE A 126 6.77 15.08 -12.72
N GLU A 127 7.90 15.81 -12.66
CA GLU A 127 9.08 15.52 -13.48
C GLU A 127 9.64 14.11 -13.20
N TRP A 128 9.47 13.58 -11.99
CA TRP A 128 9.85 12.20 -11.68
C TRP A 128 8.98 11.20 -12.45
N TYR A 129 7.66 11.38 -12.50
CA TYR A 129 6.76 10.50 -13.24
C TYR A 129 7.00 10.58 -14.74
N LYS A 130 7.19 11.79 -15.25
CA LYS A 130 7.51 12.01 -16.66
C LYS A 130 8.78 11.26 -17.06
N LYS A 131 9.88 11.43 -16.31
CA LYS A 131 11.12 10.70 -16.56
C LYS A 131 10.97 9.19 -16.31
N ALA A 132 10.17 8.76 -15.33
CA ALA A 132 9.87 7.34 -15.14
C ALA A 132 9.24 6.72 -16.39
N ILE A 133 8.27 7.40 -16.98
CA ILE A 133 7.58 6.97 -18.20
C ILE A 133 8.53 6.98 -19.40
N GLU A 134 9.21 8.10 -19.64
CA GLU A 134 10.06 8.31 -20.81
C GLU A 134 11.32 7.44 -20.77
N ASP A 135 12.08 7.43 -19.66
CA ASP A 135 13.37 6.73 -19.59
C ASP A 135 13.21 5.20 -19.56
N ASN A 136 12.02 4.69 -19.21
CA ASN A 136 11.72 3.25 -19.19
C ASN A 136 10.85 2.80 -20.36
N ASN A 137 10.55 3.67 -21.32
CA ASN A 137 9.70 3.40 -22.48
C ASN A 137 8.37 2.74 -22.08
N ILE A 138 7.68 3.28 -21.08
CA ILE A 138 6.42 2.72 -20.60
C ILE A 138 5.34 2.99 -21.66
N GLU A 139 4.92 1.95 -22.37
CA GLU A 139 3.86 2.03 -23.38
C GLU A 139 2.47 1.94 -22.74
N PHE A 140 1.56 2.82 -23.13
CA PHE A 140 0.17 2.84 -22.67
C PHE A 140 -0.76 3.54 -23.66
N ASP A 141 -2.05 3.20 -23.60
CA ASP A 141 -3.11 3.90 -24.36
C ASP A 141 -3.60 5.14 -23.62
N LYS A 142 -3.88 5.01 -22.31
CA LYS A 142 -4.29 6.11 -21.43
C LYS A 142 -3.59 6.03 -20.08
N ILE A 143 -3.59 7.17 -19.38
CA ILE A 143 -3.21 7.25 -17.96
C ILE A 143 -4.45 7.42 -17.09
N TYR A 144 -4.49 6.69 -15.96
CA TYR A 144 -5.44 6.88 -14.88
C TYR A 144 -4.71 7.25 -13.58
N ILE A 145 -5.13 8.31 -12.91
CA ILE A 145 -4.51 8.82 -11.69
C ILE A 145 -5.35 8.44 -10.47
N VAL A 146 -4.70 7.81 -9.50
CA VAL A 146 -5.23 7.59 -8.14
C VAL A 146 -4.39 8.41 -7.15
N THR A 147 -5.04 9.18 -6.28
CA THR A 147 -4.35 10.12 -5.37
C THR A 147 -5.15 10.35 -4.09
N ASP A 148 -4.46 10.70 -3.02
CA ASP A 148 -5.08 11.16 -1.78
C ASP A 148 -5.38 12.67 -1.76
N THR A 149 -4.87 13.40 -2.76
CA THR A 149 -5.09 14.84 -2.93
C THR A 149 -5.38 15.15 -4.41
N PRO A 150 -6.67 15.10 -4.84
CA PRO A 150 -7.09 15.36 -6.22
C PRO A 150 -6.70 16.74 -6.79
N ASP A 151 -6.56 17.73 -5.92
CA ASP A 151 -6.32 19.14 -6.28
C ASP A 151 -4.82 19.52 -6.27
N ASP A 152 -3.91 18.55 -6.24
CA ASP A 152 -2.45 18.80 -6.21
C ASP A 152 -1.88 19.18 -7.59
N ASN A 153 -0.86 20.05 -7.60
CA ASN A 153 -0.21 20.51 -8.82
C ASN A 153 0.33 19.37 -9.69
N THR A 154 0.89 18.31 -9.09
CA THR A 154 1.38 17.15 -9.86
C THR A 154 0.23 16.45 -10.61
N VAL A 155 -0.97 16.42 -10.03
CA VAL A 155 -2.15 15.83 -10.68
C VAL A 155 -2.54 16.67 -11.90
N ASP A 156 -2.56 18.00 -11.76
CA ASP A 156 -2.87 18.91 -12.87
C ASP A 156 -1.81 18.88 -13.98
N GLU A 157 -0.52 18.73 -13.64
CA GLU A 157 0.55 18.56 -14.61
C GLU A 157 0.42 17.23 -15.38
N LEU A 158 0.12 16.11 -14.70
CA LEU A 158 -0.13 14.82 -15.35
C LEU A 158 -1.35 14.89 -16.28
N LYS A 159 -2.45 15.53 -15.86
CA LYS A 159 -3.63 15.75 -16.69
C LYS A 159 -3.30 16.57 -17.93
N SER A 160 -2.56 17.66 -17.76
CA SER A 160 -2.23 18.58 -18.85
C SER A 160 -1.25 17.98 -19.85
N TYR A 161 -0.23 17.26 -19.38
CA TYR A 161 0.83 16.72 -20.24
C TYR A 161 0.44 15.42 -20.94
N TYR A 162 -0.21 14.49 -20.24
CA TYR A 162 -0.56 13.17 -20.76
C TYR A 162 -2.05 12.99 -21.08
N ASN A 163 -2.88 14.03 -20.93
CA ASN A 163 -4.34 13.91 -21.01
C ASN A 163 -4.88 12.81 -20.06
N ALA A 164 -4.31 12.75 -18.86
CA ALA A 164 -4.60 11.71 -17.88
C ALA A 164 -6.00 11.85 -17.26
N ASN A 165 -6.61 10.72 -16.90
CA ASN A 165 -7.93 10.65 -16.27
C ASN A 165 -7.79 10.55 -14.75
N LEU A 166 -8.33 11.51 -14.01
CA LEU A 166 -8.37 11.45 -12.55
C LEU A 166 -9.51 10.55 -12.05
N VAL A 167 -9.19 9.64 -11.15
CA VAL A 167 -10.13 8.65 -10.58
C VAL A 167 -10.58 9.06 -9.18
N SER A 168 -9.63 9.44 -8.32
CA SER A 168 -9.90 9.85 -6.96
C SER A 168 -10.63 11.19 -6.92
N ASP A 169 -11.75 11.25 -6.19
CA ASP A 169 -12.67 12.39 -6.14
C ASP A 169 -12.70 13.11 -4.79
N VAL A 170 -11.96 12.59 -3.79
CA VAL A 170 -11.94 13.11 -2.42
C VAL A 170 -10.54 13.28 -1.88
N ASN A 171 -10.34 14.32 -1.07
CA ASN A 171 -9.12 14.51 -0.29
C ASN A 171 -9.13 13.58 0.94
N VAL A 172 -8.11 12.73 1.09
CA VAL A 172 -7.96 11.77 2.21
C VAL A 172 -6.63 11.98 2.93
N THR A 173 -6.52 13.11 3.64
CA THR A 173 -5.25 13.54 4.25
C THR A 173 -5.23 13.39 5.77
N THR A 174 -6.37 13.20 6.43
CA THR A 174 -6.45 13.02 7.89
C THR A 174 -7.02 11.66 8.30
N ILE A 175 -6.87 11.31 9.58
CA ILE A 175 -7.54 10.13 10.17
C ILE A 175 -9.07 10.24 10.05
N GLY A 176 -9.61 11.45 10.26
CA GLY A 176 -11.04 11.72 10.10
C GLY A 176 -11.53 11.48 8.68
N ASP A 177 -10.75 11.86 7.67
CA ASP A 177 -11.07 11.62 6.26
C ASP A 177 -11.08 10.13 5.93
N ARG A 178 -10.11 9.36 6.44
CA ARG A 178 -10.06 7.90 6.25
C ARG A 178 -11.33 7.23 6.79
N LYS A 179 -11.86 7.72 7.91
CA LYS A 179 -13.13 7.23 8.48
C LYS A 179 -14.34 7.64 7.66
N LYS A 180 -14.37 8.90 7.20
CA LYS A 180 -15.46 9.45 6.40
C LYS A 180 -15.55 8.83 5.01
N TYR A 181 -14.42 8.64 4.34
CA TYR A 181 -14.32 8.23 2.94
C TYR A 181 -13.81 6.79 2.78
N LYS A 182 -14.07 5.92 3.76
CA LYS A 182 -13.63 4.52 3.74
C LYS A 182 -14.00 3.76 2.47
N SER A 183 -15.19 4.02 1.92
CA SER A 183 -15.64 3.41 0.67
C SER A 183 -14.83 3.92 -0.53
N ASN A 184 -14.52 5.22 -0.60
CA ASN A 184 -13.67 5.78 -1.65
C ASN A 184 -12.26 5.18 -1.58
N VAL A 185 -11.67 5.07 -0.39
CA VAL A 185 -10.36 4.42 -0.20
C VAL A 185 -10.37 2.98 -0.71
N LEU A 186 -11.40 2.20 -0.38
CA LEU A 186 -11.50 0.82 -0.86
C LEU A 186 -11.75 0.75 -2.39
N ASN A 187 -12.55 1.67 -2.93
CA ASN A 187 -12.81 1.76 -4.37
C ASN A 187 -11.54 2.09 -5.14
N ASP A 188 -10.75 3.07 -4.69
CA ASP A 188 -9.46 3.45 -5.28
C ASP A 188 -8.48 2.28 -5.20
N PHE A 189 -8.41 1.60 -4.05
CA PHE A 189 -7.57 0.42 -3.88
C PHE A 189 -7.91 -0.68 -4.89
N ASN A 190 -9.20 -1.02 -5.02
CA ASN A 190 -9.64 -2.04 -5.97
C ASN A 190 -9.60 -1.55 -7.43
N PHE A 191 -9.69 -0.25 -7.68
CA PHE A 191 -9.51 0.30 -9.02
C PHE A 191 -8.09 0.07 -9.52
N MET A 192 -7.08 0.40 -8.71
CA MET A 192 -5.67 0.14 -9.02
C MET A 192 -5.41 -1.33 -9.33
N ARG A 193 -6.08 -2.24 -8.61
CA ARG A 193 -5.92 -3.69 -8.76
C ARG A 193 -6.43 -4.26 -10.09
N LYS A 194 -7.15 -3.47 -10.89
CA LYS A 194 -7.64 -3.88 -12.21
C LYS A 194 -6.58 -3.75 -13.31
N PHE A 195 -5.45 -3.10 -13.04
CA PHE A 195 -4.43 -2.75 -14.02
C PHE A 195 -3.27 -3.76 -14.07
N ASP A 196 -2.74 -3.99 -15.27
CA ASP A 196 -1.51 -4.77 -15.49
C ASP A 196 -0.23 -3.92 -15.52
N LYS A 197 -0.39 -2.62 -15.81
CA LYS A 197 0.69 -1.63 -15.85
C LYS A 197 0.47 -0.61 -14.73
N ILE A 198 1.41 -0.54 -13.79
CA ILE A 198 1.28 0.25 -12.56
C ILE A 198 2.57 1.04 -12.31
N LEU A 199 2.47 2.37 -12.21
CA LEU A 199 3.54 3.27 -11.76
C LEU A 199 3.11 3.96 -10.46
N PHE A 200 3.92 3.93 -9.40
CA PHE A 200 3.51 4.54 -8.14
C PHE A 200 4.63 5.25 -7.35
N SER A 201 4.23 6.32 -6.65
CA SER A 201 5.03 7.02 -5.62
C SER A 201 5.22 6.19 -4.35
N ASN A 202 6.20 6.55 -3.52
CA ASN A 202 6.53 5.85 -2.28
C ASN A 202 5.39 5.85 -1.24
N SER A 203 4.48 4.88 -1.37
CA SER A 203 3.32 4.68 -0.50
C SER A 203 3.04 3.19 -0.32
N THR A 204 2.74 2.79 0.91
CA THR A 204 2.37 1.40 1.23
C THR A 204 1.05 0.99 0.58
N PHE A 205 0.16 1.95 0.30
CA PHE A 205 -1.14 1.74 -0.32
C PHE A 205 -1.04 1.16 -1.75
N PRO A 206 -0.40 1.83 -2.74
CA PRO A 206 -0.20 1.27 -4.07
C PRO A 206 0.79 0.11 -4.10
N TRP A 207 1.74 0.01 -3.16
CA TRP A 207 2.61 -1.17 -3.05
C TRP A 207 1.76 -2.43 -2.85
N TRP A 208 0.83 -2.38 -1.89
CA TRP A 208 -0.10 -3.49 -1.65
C TRP A 208 -1.07 -3.72 -2.81
N ALA A 209 -1.60 -2.65 -3.41
CA ALA A 209 -2.47 -2.79 -4.58
C ALA A 209 -1.75 -3.53 -5.73
N SER A 210 -0.49 -3.20 -5.97
CA SER A 210 0.35 -3.83 -7.00
C SER A 210 0.67 -5.30 -6.68
N LEU A 211 0.92 -5.63 -5.41
CA LEU A 211 1.14 -7.03 -5.00
C LEU A 211 -0.13 -7.87 -5.21
N LEU A 212 -1.28 -7.33 -4.81
CA LEU A 212 -2.58 -8.01 -4.85
C LEU A 212 -3.27 -8.00 -6.21
N SER A 213 -2.76 -7.25 -7.18
CA SER A 213 -3.25 -7.24 -8.57
C SER A 213 -2.63 -8.33 -9.43
N ASP A 214 -1.44 -8.82 -9.04
CA ASP A 214 -0.60 -9.66 -9.89
C ASP A 214 -0.36 -9.02 -11.28
N ALA A 215 -0.09 -7.71 -11.26
CA ALA A 215 0.32 -6.93 -12.42
C ALA A 215 1.69 -7.40 -12.93
N THR A 216 1.84 -7.49 -14.25
CA THR A 216 3.07 -7.98 -14.89
C THR A 216 4.07 -6.87 -15.18
N GLN A 217 3.68 -5.61 -15.02
CA GLN A 217 4.52 -4.44 -15.29
C GLN A 217 4.33 -3.39 -14.19
N ILE A 218 5.25 -3.37 -13.23
CA ILE A 218 5.18 -2.50 -12.06
C ILE A 218 6.44 -1.65 -11.99
N TRP A 219 6.30 -0.33 -11.85
CA TRP A 219 7.39 0.62 -11.68
C TRP A 219 7.21 1.43 -10.39
N PHE A 220 8.28 1.58 -9.64
CA PHE A 220 8.26 2.30 -8.38
C PHE A 220 9.62 2.91 -8.06
N ASN A 221 9.61 3.95 -7.23
CA ASN A 221 10.86 4.57 -6.81
C ASN A 221 11.65 3.67 -5.85
N LYS A 222 12.84 3.25 -6.28
CA LYS A 222 13.77 2.43 -5.50
C LYS A 222 14.38 3.20 -4.31
N GLU A 223 14.47 4.52 -4.41
CA GLU A 223 14.82 5.38 -3.27
C GLU A 223 13.63 5.55 -2.33
N TRP A 224 13.32 4.47 -1.61
CA TRP A 224 12.13 4.44 -0.79
C TRP A 224 12.27 5.26 0.48
N GLN A 225 11.56 6.39 0.51
CA GLN A 225 11.42 7.27 1.68
C GLN A 225 12.75 7.45 2.45
N PRO A 226 13.82 7.97 1.81
CA PRO A 226 15.17 7.96 2.38
C PRO A 226 15.28 8.73 3.71
N ASN A 227 14.36 9.66 3.95
CA ASN A 227 14.29 10.46 5.18
C ASN A 227 13.32 9.88 6.23
N HIS A 228 12.57 8.83 5.90
CA HIS A 228 11.63 8.18 6.82
C HIS A 228 12.35 7.08 7.61
N TYR A 229 12.21 7.12 8.94
CA TYR A 229 12.91 6.22 9.86
C TYR A 229 14.40 6.02 9.55
N ASN A 230 15.11 7.12 9.23
CA ASN A 230 16.53 7.10 8.87
C ASN A 230 16.85 6.20 7.67
N GLY A 231 15.91 6.05 6.72
CA GLY A 231 16.07 5.22 5.53
C GLY A 231 16.09 3.72 5.81
N MET A 232 15.61 3.28 6.99
CA MET A 232 15.59 1.86 7.36
C MET A 232 14.47 1.06 6.67
N ILE A 233 13.46 1.72 6.10
CA ILE A 233 12.39 1.04 5.37
C ILE A 233 12.94 0.43 4.08
N LYS A 234 12.62 -0.84 3.83
CA LYS A 234 13.23 -1.65 2.76
C LYS A 234 12.33 -1.91 1.56
N LEU A 235 11.16 -1.28 1.46
CA LEU A 235 10.26 -1.48 0.30
C LEU A 235 10.91 -1.08 -1.03
N GLY A 236 11.88 -0.17 -1.01
CA GLY A 236 12.74 0.16 -2.16
C GLY A 236 13.51 -1.04 -2.72
N GLU A 237 13.76 -2.04 -1.88
CA GLU A 237 14.49 -3.26 -2.22
C GLU A 237 13.59 -4.34 -2.86
N THR A 238 12.30 -4.06 -3.10
CA THR A 238 11.39 -5.03 -3.71
C THR A 238 11.91 -5.47 -5.08
N ASN A 239 12.20 -6.76 -5.21
CA ASN A 239 12.77 -7.37 -6.42
C ASN A 239 11.93 -8.56 -6.91
N TYR A 240 10.63 -8.53 -6.63
CA TYR A 240 9.71 -9.57 -7.10
C TYR A 240 9.68 -9.61 -8.62
N LYS A 241 9.29 -10.76 -9.17
CA LYS A 241 9.03 -10.87 -10.61
C LYS A 241 8.06 -9.77 -11.03
N SER A 242 8.35 -9.08 -12.15
CA SER A 242 7.57 -7.97 -12.70
C SER A 242 7.68 -6.61 -11.99
N TRP A 243 8.48 -6.51 -10.92
CA TRP A 243 8.70 -5.26 -10.20
C TRP A 243 10.00 -4.59 -10.64
N ASN A 244 9.88 -3.41 -11.21
CA ASN A 244 10.97 -2.61 -11.74
C ASN A 244 11.22 -1.41 -10.82
N GLY A 245 12.17 -1.57 -9.89
CA GLY A 245 12.64 -0.47 -9.05
C GLY A 245 13.50 0.50 -9.86
N ILE A 246 13.06 1.76 -9.97
CA ILE A 246 13.67 2.81 -10.81
C ILE A 246 14.09 4.03 -9.98
N ILE A 247 15.06 4.80 -10.51
CA ILE A 247 15.50 6.09 -9.93
C ILE A 247 15.67 7.11 -11.08
N PRO A 248 14.59 7.57 -11.73
CA PRO A 248 14.69 8.54 -12.83
C PRO A 248 15.28 9.88 -12.38
N ILE A 249 14.92 10.31 -11.17
CA ILE A 249 15.47 11.48 -10.48
C ILE A 249 15.62 11.09 -9.00
N PRO A 250 16.80 11.31 -8.39
CA PRO A 250 16.95 11.11 -6.96
C PRO A 250 15.99 11.99 -6.16
N LEU A 251 15.27 11.40 -5.20
CA LEU A 251 14.40 12.15 -4.26
C LEU A 251 15.17 12.60 -3.02
N ARG A 252 16.38 12.07 -2.81
CA ARG A 252 17.32 12.58 -1.81
C ARG A 252 17.73 14.00 -2.19
N ARG A 253 17.28 15.00 -1.42
CA ARG A 253 17.92 16.32 -1.45
C ARG A 253 19.34 16.18 -0.91
N ASN A 254 20.33 16.67 -1.65
CA ASN A 254 21.67 16.93 -1.12
C ASN A 254 21.60 17.97 0.01
#